data_AF-A0A7C6W5Z8-F1
#
_entry.id   AF-A0A7C6W5Z8-F1
#
_cell.length_a   1.000
_cell.length_b   1.000
_cell.length_c   1.000
_cell.angle_alpha   90.00
_cell.angle_beta   90.00
_cell.angle_gamma   90.00
#
_symmetry.space_group_name_H-M   'P 1'
#
loop_
_entity.id
_entity.type
_entity.pdbx_description
1 polymer ?
#
loop_
_entity_poly.entity_id
_entity_poly.type
_entity_poly.pdbx_seq_one_letter_code
_entity_poly.pdbx_strand_id
1 'polypeptide(L)'
;SSSVKVSLPTKEITPTAPLLPYKYVFIGNTKTEVVDTAKIISDYIAEKSYSVTLFDNLHGKLEITPTIQYNQLTTIPYTFTPIEKTVFKKQKWALFSTISYNSFNIAGVGGGVYYKNMGVQYKYLWHSDLQKNGHEVGMHIKL
;
A
#
# COMPACT_ATOMS: atom_id res chain seq x y z
N SER A 1 19.92 -6.42 -30.47
CA SER A 1 20.80 -6.91 -29.39
C SER A 1 20.25 -6.40 -28.08
N SER A 2 19.67 -7.26 -27.25
CA SER A 2 19.18 -6.90 -25.91
C SER A 2 20.26 -7.21 -24.89
N SER A 3 20.93 -6.17 -24.37
CA SER A 3 21.91 -6.32 -23.30
C SER A 3 21.20 -6.67 -21.98
N VAL A 4 21.49 -7.84 -21.42
CA VAL A 4 21.05 -8.19 -20.07
C VAL A 4 21.94 -7.47 -19.07
N LYS A 5 21.38 -6.55 -18.28
CA LYS A 5 22.11 -5.93 -17.18
C LYS A 5 22.21 -6.93 -16.02
N VAL A 6 23.43 -7.36 -15.72
CA VAL A 6 23.72 -8.18 -14.54
C VAL A 6 24.06 -7.24 -13.39
N SER A 7 23.31 -7.33 -12.29
CA SER A 7 23.60 -6.56 -11.08
C SER A 7 24.83 -7.10 -10.38
N LEU A 8 25.73 -6.23 -9.95
CA LEU A 8 26.87 -6.61 -9.13
C LEU A 8 26.42 -6.91 -7.69
N PRO A 9 27.04 -7.89 -7.01
CA PRO A 9 26.76 -8.14 -5.61
C PRO A 9 27.17 -6.94 -4.76
N THR A 10 26.34 -6.61 -3.77
CA THR A 10 26.63 -5.57 -2.77
C THR A 10 27.60 -6.09 -1.71
N LYS A 11 27.62 -7.40 -1.49
CA LYS A 11 28.52 -8.08 -0.56
C LYS A 11 28.89 -9.45 -1.11
N GLU A 12 30.15 -9.84 -0.94
CA GLU A 12 30.68 -11.13 -1.32
C GLU A 12 31.51 -11.69 -0.17
N ILE A 13 31.27 -12.95 0.23
CA ILE A 13 31.96 -13.62 1.33
C ILE A 13 32.37 -15.02 0.88
N THR A 14 33.63 -15.39 1.09
CA THR A 14 34.10 -16.76 0.88
C THR A 14 34.05 -17.54 2.19
N PRO A 15 33.35 -18.69 2.25
CA PRO A 15 33.29 -19.49 3.46
C PRO A 15 34.65 -20.17 3.76
N THR A 16 35.01 -20.26 5.03
CA THR A 16 36.28 -20.87 5.48
C THR A 16 36.37 -22.38 5.16
N ALA A 17 35.23 -23.08 5.10
CA ALA A 17 35.14 -24.50 4.78
C ALA A 17 33.99 -24.75 3.78
N PRO A 18 34.23 -24.60 2.46
CA PRO A 18 33.20 -24.77 1.44
C PRO A 18 32.83 -26.24 1.18
N LEU A 19 31.57 -26.49 0.83
CA LEU A 19 31.13 -27.78 0.31
C LEU A 19 31.25 -27.79 -1.22
N LEU A 20 32.13 -28.63 -1.76
CA LEU A 20 32.36 -28.71 -3.20
C LEU A 20 31.60 -29.88 -3.82
N PRO A 21 30.77 -29.65 -4.86
CA PRO A 21 30.24 -30.72 -5.67
C PRO A 21 31.38 -31.33 -6.48
N TYR A 22 31.60 -32.63 -6.32
CA TYR A 22 32.54 -33.38 -7.15
C TYR A 22 31.77 -34.38 -8.01
N LYS A 23 32.22 -34.55 -9.25
CA LYS A 23 31.78 -35.64 -10.13
C LYS A 23 33.00 -36.48 -10.46
N TYR A 24 32.87 -37.78 -10.24
CA TYR A 24 33.93 -38.70 -10.60
C TYR A 24 33.96 -38.91 -12.10
N VAL A 25 35.14 -38.73 -12.69
CA VAL A 25 35.42 -39.10 -14.07
C VAL A 25 36.41 -40.25 -14.03
N PHE A 26 36.10 -41.34 -14.73
CA PHE A 26 37.02 -42.47 -14.86
C PHE A 26 37.85 -42.27 -16.13
N ILE A 27 39.17 -42.15 -15.99
CA ILE A 27 40.11 -42.19 -17.11
C ILE A 27 40.87 -43.52 -16.97
N GLY A 28 40.46 -44.53 -17.74
CA GLY A 28 40.90 -45.92 -17.50
C GLY A 28 40.36 -46.47 -16.18
N ASN A 29 41.21 -47.12 -15.38
CA ASN A 29 40.87 -47.63 -14.03
C ASN A 29 41.07 -46.59 -12.91
N THR A 30 41.49 -45.37 -13.24
CA THR A 30 41.81 -44.34 -12.25
C THR A 30 40.66 -43.37 -12.11
N LYS A 31 40.21 -43.19 -10.86
CA LYS A 31 39.18 -42.23 -10.47
C LYS A 31 39.80 -40.84 -10.43
N THR A 32 39.45 -39.97 -11.37
CA THR A 32 39.99 -38.62 -11.49
C THR A 32 38.91 -37.60 -11.18
N GLU A 33 39.23 -36.67 -10.28
CA GLU A 33 38.41 -35.50 -9.97
C GLU A 33 38.81 -34.39 -10.95
N VAL A 34 38.02 -34.20 -12.01
CA VAL A 34 38.25 -33.13 -12.98
C VAL A 34 37.54 -31.88 -12.47
N VAL A 35 38.33 -30.93 -12.00
CA VAL A 35 37.83 -29.68 -11.44
C VAL A 35 37.95 -28.59 -12.51
N ASP A 36 36.83 -27.96 -12.86
CA ASP A 36 36.82 -26.74 -13.66
C ASP A 36 37.58 -25.62 -12.94
N THR A 37 38.35 -24.82 -13.67
CA THR A 37 39.28 -23.77 -13.20
C THR A 37 38.96 -23.16 -11.83
N ALA A 38 39.99 -22.96 -10.98
CA ALA A 38 39.86 -22.43 -9.61
C ALA A 38 38.95 -21.19 -9.45
N LYS A 39 38.86 -20.36 -10.50
CA LYS A 39 37.96 -19.19 -10.55
C LYS A 39 36.47 -19.58 -10.54
N ILE A 40 36.06 -20.63 -11.26
CA ILE A 40 34.67 -21.12 -11.26
C ILE A 40 34.29 -21.64 -9.88
N ILE A 41 35.19 -22.39 -9.23
CA ILE A 41 34.95 -22.87 -7.86
C ILE A 41 34.82 -21.70 -6.91
N SER A 42 35.76 -20.75 -6.96
CA SER A 42 35.75 -19.57 -6.09
C SER A 42 34.45 -18.77 -6.25
N ASP A 43 33.95 -18.64 -7.47
CA ASP A 43 32.69 -17.94 -7.76
C ASP A 43 31.47 -18.72 -7.24
N TYR A 44 31.49 -20.05 -7.38
CA TYR A 44 30.43 -20.95 -6.94
C TYR A 44 30.28 -21.01 -5.41
N ILE A 45 31.40 -21.05 -4.68
CA ILE A 45 31.38 -21.13 -3.21
C ILE A 45 31.07 -19.81 -2.53
N ALA A 46 31.27 -18.69 -3.24
CA ALA A 46 31.08 -17.36 -2.71
C ALA A 46 29.60 -17.12 -2.38
N GLU A 47 29.36 -16.64 -1.18
CA GLU A 47 28.06 -16.09 -0.79
C GLU A 47 27.96 -14.66 -1.32
N LYS A 48 26.97 -14.40 -2.17
CA LYS A 48 26.74 -13.11 -2.83
C LYS A 48 25.40 -12.54 -2.39
N SER A 49 25.42 -11.38 -1.76
CA SER A 49 24.21 -10.63 -1.44
C SER A 49 23.99 -9.52 -2.47
N TYR A 50 22.74 -9.36 -2.89
CA TYR A 50 22.33 -8.31 -3.82
C TYR A 50 21.32 -7.38 -3.13
N SER A 51 21.16 -6.18 -3.66
CA SER A 51 20.09 -5.26 -3.26
C SER A 51 19.25 -4.94 -4.48
N VAL A 52 17.95 -5.23 -4.41
CA VAL A 52 17.03 -5.04 -5.53
C VAL A 52 15.75 -4.37 -5.01
N THR A 53 15.40 -3.24 -5.60
CA THR A 53 14.10 -2.61 -5.42
C THR A 53 13.12 -3.23 -6.42
N LEU A 54 12.11 -3.95 -5.93
CA LEU A 54 11.11 -4.60 -6.79
C LEU A 54 10.11 -3.59 -7.33
N PHE A 55 9.71 -2.63 -6.50
CA PHE A 55 8.93 -1.49 -6.91
C PHE A 55 9.13 -0.32 -5.94
N ASP A 56 9.00 0.88 -6.49
CA ASP A 56 8.91 2.14 -5.75
C ASP A 56 7.85 2.99 -6.48
N ASN A 57 6.61 2.95 -5.99
CA ASN A 57 5.46 3.54 -6.67
C ASN A 57 4.41 4.07 -5.67
N LEU A 58 3.24 4.48 -6.18
CA LEU A 58 2.12 5.03 -5.40
C LEU A 58 1.54 4.08 -4.34
N HIS A 59 1.94 2.81 -4.35
CA HIS A 59 1.53 1.79 -3.38
C HIS A 59 2.58 1.54 -2.29
N GLY A 60 3.74 2.20 -2.37
CA GLY A 60 4.85 2.03 -1.44
C GLY A 60 6.12 1.57 -2.13
N LYS A 61 7.10 1.19 -1.31
CA LYS A 61 8.41 0.74 -1.74
C LYS A 61 8.69 -0.66 -1.19
N LEU A 62 9.14 -1.57 -2.04
CA LEU A 62 9.57 -2.92 -1.65
C LEU A 62 11.02 -3.15 -2.08
N GLU A 63 11.87 -3.39 -1.09
CA GLU A 63 13.28 -3.70 -1.27
C GLU A 63 13.55 -5.13 -0.78
N ILE A 64 14.31 -5.89 -1.56
CA ILE A 64 14.74 -7.23 -1.20
C ILE A 64 16.27 -7.31 -1.21
N THR A 65 16.82 -8.15 -0.33
CA THR A 65 18.27 -8.38 -0.23
C THR A 65 18.64 -9.85 -0.39
N PRO A 66 18.39 -10.46 -1.57
CA PRO A 66 18.61 -11.88 -1.76
C PRO A 66 20.09 -12.25 -1.60
N THR A 67 20.33 -13.37 -0.92
CA THR A 67 21.65 -13.99 -0.76
C THR A 67 21.69 -15.29 -1.55
N ILE A 68 22.69 -15.42 -2.41
CA ILE A 68 22.91 -16.59 -3.26
C ILE A 68 24.24 -17.24 -2.85
N GLN A 69 24.24 -18.56 -2.68
CA GLN A 69 25.45 -19.36 -2.47
C GLN A 69 25.29 -20.69 -3.18
N TYR A 70 26.37 -21.25 -3.76
CA TYR A 70 26.32 -22.53 -4.46
C TYR A 70 25.28 -22.56 -5.60
N ASN A 71 25.08 -21.42 -6.27
CA ASN A 71 24.03 -21.19 -7.27
C ASN A 71 22.59 -21.44 -6.77
N GLN A 72 22.39 -21.40 -5.45
CA GLN A 72 21.08 -21.53 -4.82
C GLN A 72 20.75 -20.27 -4.04
N LEU A 73 19.46 -19.91 -4.05
CA LEU A 73 18.95 -18.79 -3.28
C LEU A 73 18.79 -19.24 -1.82
N THR A 74 19.61 -18.68 -0.93
CA THR A 74 19.66 -19.10 0.48
C THR A 74 18.63 -18.34 1.32
N THR A 75 18.58 -17.01 1.17
CA THR A 75 17.72 -16.13 1.97
C THR A 75 17.22 -14.95 1.13
N ILE A 76 16.00 -14.48 1.41
CA ILE A 76 15.40 -13.29 0.78
C ILE A 76 14.78 -12.39 1.87
N PRO A 77 15.59 -11.63 2.61
CA PRO A 77 15.05 -10.59 3.48
C PRO A 77 14.36 -9.52 2.63
N TYR A 78 13.29 -8.95 3.15
CA TYR A 78 12.54 -7.88 2.49
C TYR A 78 12.23 -6.75 3.47
N THR A 79 12.16 -5.54 2.95
CA THR A 79 11.72 -4.33 3.67
C THR A 79 10.60 -3.70 2.85
N PHE A 80 9.42 -3.57 3.46
CA PHE A 80 8.26 -2.94 2.85
C PHE A 80 7.94 -1.61 3.55
N THR A 81 7.95 -0.52 2.78
CA THR A 81 7.58 0.82 3.25
C THR A 81 6.24 1.22 2.62
N PRO A 82 5.12 1.11 3.34
CA PRO A 82 3.81 1.48 2.81
C PRO A 82 3.64 3.00 2.71
N ILE A 83 2.83 3.45 1.75
CA ILE A 83 2.34 4.84 1.72
C ILE A 83 0.96 4.87 2.40
N GLU A 84 0.87 5.53 3.56
CA GLU A 84 -0.41 5.75 4.21
C GLU A 84 -1.22 6.80 3.46
N LYS A 85 -2.38 6.41 2.94
CA LYS A 85 -3.37 7.36 2.43
C LYS A 85 -4.22 7.84 3.60
N THR A 86 -4.06 9.09 4.00
CA THR A 86 -4.96 9.72 4.97
C THR A 86 -6.35 9.86 4.35
N VAL A 87 -7.24 8.89 4.59
CA VAL A 87 -8.63 8.98 4.18
C VAL A 87 -9.35 9.84 5.23
N PHE A 88 -9.47 11.14 4.97
CA PHE A 88 -10.36 11.98 5.77
C PHE A 88 -11.78 11.43 5.64
N LYS A 89 -12.30 10.84 6.73
CA LYS A 89 -13.67 10.36 6.80
C LYS A 89 -14.59 11.56 6.60
N LYS A 90 -15.20 11.67 5.40
CA LYS A 90 -16.15 12.75 5.10
C LYS A 90 -17.20 12.83 6.20
N GLN A 91 -17.36 14.01 6.78
CA GLN A 91 -18.34 14.27 7.82
C GLN A 91 -19.74 13.89 7.31
N LYS A 92 -20.34 12.88 7.95
CA LYS A 92 -21.61 12.29 7.50
C LYS A 92 -22.84 13.09 7.94
N TRP A 93 -22.68 13.92 8.96
CA TRP A 93 -23.74 14.71 9.59
C TRP A 93 -23.46 16.19 9.46
N ALA A 94 -24.41 16.95 8.91
CA ALA A 94 -24.34 18.41 8.86
C ALA A 94 -25.58 19.01 9.52
N LEU A 95 -25.38 19.89 10.50
CA LEU A 95 -26.44 20.65 11.14
C LEU A 95 -26.73 21.91 10.30
N PHE A 96 -27.99 22.31 10.20
CA PHE A 96 -28.38 23.57 9.58
C PHE A 96 -29.52 24.24 10.36
N SER A 97 -29.59 25.56 10.26
CA SER A 97 -30.71 26.37 10.73
C SER A 97 -31.41 27.01 9.55
N THR A 98 -32.69 27.34 9.74
CA THR A 98 -33.52 27.94 8.70
C THR A 98 -34.40 29.01 9.30
N ILE A 99 -34.50 30.13 8.59
CA ILE A 99 -35.42 31.21 8.88
C ILE A 99 -36.23 31.43 7.61
N SER A 100 -37.55 31.58 7.74
CA SER A 100 -38.44 31.82 6.61
C SER A 100 -39.47 32.87 6.93
N TYR A 101 -39.85 33.66 5.94
CA TYR A 101 -40.99 34.57 5.98
C TYR A 101 -41.70 34.50 4.63
N ASN A 102 -43.03 34.53 4.61
CA ASN A 102 -43.81 34.41 3.38
C ASN A 102 -44.81 35.56 3.21
N SER A 103 -45.38 35.66 2.01
CA SER A 103 -46.37 36.70 1.65
C SER A 103 -47.72 36.57 2.37
N PHE A 104 -47.91 35.54 3.20
CA PHE A 104 -49.09 35.36 4.06
C PHE A 104 -48.82 35.80 5.51
N ASN A 105 -47.77 36.60 5.75
CA ASN A 105 -47.38 37.08 7.09
C ASN A 105 -47.09 35.96 8.11
N ILE A 106 -46.57 34.83 7.62
CA ILE A 106 -46.07 33.74 8.45
C ILE A 106 -44.54 33.83 8.47
N ALA A 107 -43.98 34.05 9.65
CA ALA A 107 -42.56 33.89 9.89
C ALA A 107 -42.29 32.56 10.60
N GLY A 108 -41.09 32.04 10.46
CA GLY A 108 -40.72 30.78 11.09
C GLY A 108 -39.22 30.60 11.24
N VAL A 109 -38.86 29.84 12.27
CA VAL A 109 -37.49 29.45 12.58
C VAL A 109 -37.42 27.95 12.77
N GLY A 110 -36.34 27.34 12.34
CA GLY A 110 -36.17 25.90 12.41
C GLY A 110 -34.72 25.47 12.32
N GLY A 111 -34.54 24.18 12.43
CA GLY A 111 -33.26 23.54 12.28
C GLY A 111 -33.42 22.09 11.85
N GLY A 112 -32.34 21.53 11.34
CA GLY A 112 -32.35 20.17 10.84
C GLY A 112 -30.96 19.59 10.73
N VAL A 113 -30.93 18.30 10.41
CA VAL A 113 -29.70 17.55 10.20
C VAL A 113 -29.74 16.88 8.83
N TYR A 114 -28.62 16.93 8.12
CA TYR A 114 -28.37 16.11 6.94
C TYR A 114 -27.55 14.90 7.32
N TYR A 115 -28.01 13.72 6.91
CA TYR A 115 -27.21 12.52 6.80
C TYR A 115 -26.95 12.24 5.32
N LYS A 116 -25.69 12.45 4.88
CA LYS A 116 -25.32 12.36 3.45
C LYS A 116 -26.21 13.27 2.57
N ASN A 117 -27.06 12.68 1.73
CA ASN A 117 -27.92 13.37 0.77
C ASN A 117 -29.35 13.57 1.27
N MET A 118 -29.70 13.05 2.45
CA MET A 118 -31.04 13.16 3.02
C MET A 118 -31.00 14.00 4.28
N GLY A 119 -31.93 14.93 4.43
CA GLY A 119 -32.06 15.76 5.62
C GLY A 119 -33.46 15.75 6.19
N VAL A 120 -33.56 15.92 7.50
CA VAL A 120 -34.83 16.14 8.20
C VAL A 120 -34.77 17.51 8.85
N GLN A 121 -35.87 18.24 8.76
CA GLN A 121 -36.02 19.59 9.30
C GLN A 121 -37.25 19.65 10.19
N TYR A 122 -37.12 20.41 11.27
CA TYR A 122 -38.25 20.87 12.06
C TYR A 122 -38.26 22.40 12.08
N LYS A 123 -39.44 22.99 11.92
CA LYS A 123 -39.62 24.44 11.88
C LYS A 123 -40.87 24.84 12.66
N TYR A 124 -40.74 25.87 13.47
CA TYR A 124 -41.85 26.50 14.16
C TYR A 124 -42.29 27.74 13.39
N LEU A 125 -43.60 27.87 13.21
CA LEU A 125 -44.24 28.91 12.42
C LEU A 125 -45.11 29.78 13.34
N TRP A 126 -45.04 31.09 13.14
CA TRP A 126 -45.87 32.08 13.82
C TRP A 126 -46.54 32.99 12.80
N HIS A 127 -47.86 33.07 12.87
CA HIS A 127 -48.68 33.90 12.01
C HIS A 127 -48.98 35.22 12.70
N SER A 128 -48.43 36.31 12.19
CA SER A 128 -48.51 37.62 12.85
C SER A 128 -49.94 38.18 12.89
N ASP A 129 -50.72 37.99 11.81
CA ASP A 129 -52.07 38.60 11.74
C ASP A 129 -53.18 37.78 12.41
N LEU A 130 -53.09 36.45 12.40
CA LEU A 130 -54.11 35.55 12.95
C LEU A 130 -53.78 35.06 14.38
N GLN A 131 -52.64 35.45 14.94
CA GLN A 131 -52.11 35.00 16.25
C GLN A 131 -52.12 33.46 16.40
N LYS A 132 -51.80 32.74 15.32
CA LYS A 132 -51.76 31.27 15.30
C LYS A 132 -50.33 30.77 15.12
N ASN A 133 -50.02 29.68 15.79
CA ASN A 133 -48.73 29.02 15.70
C ASN A 133 -48.87 27.65 15.02
N GLY A 134 -47.79 27.19 14.39
CA GLY A 134 -47.75 25.92 13.67
C GLY A 134 -46.40 25.25 13.78
N HIS A 135 -46.40 23.94 13.51
CA HIS A 135 -45.20 23.12 13.43
C HIS A 135 -45.12 22.51 12.04
N GLU A 136 -43.94 22.56 11.44
CA GLU A 136 -43.66 21.97 10.14
C GLU A 136 -42.51 20.98 10.27
N VAL A 137 -42.70 19.78 9.71
CA VAL A 137 -41.66 18.76 9.58
C VAL A 137 -41.42 18.54 8.09
N GLY A 138 -40.17 18.66 7.67
CA GLY A 138 -39.77 18.56 6.27
C GLY A 138 -38.67 17.55 6.04
N MET A 139 -38.65 16.95 4.85
CA MET A 139 -37.54 16.14 4.36
C MET A 139 -36.86 16.85 3.19
N HIS A 140 -35.53 16.81 3.17
CA HIS A 140 -34.69 17.44 2.16
C HIS A 140 -33.86 16.39 1.44
N ILE A 141 -33.75 16.49 0.12
CA ILE A 141 -32.90 15.62 -0.69
C ILE A 141 -31.94 16.50 -1.48
N LYS A 142 -30.64 16.29 -1.28
CA LYS A 142 -29.58 16.92 -2.08
C LYS A 142 -29.31 16.05 -3.31
N LEU A 143 -29.80 16.51 -4.46
CA LEU A 143 -29.53 15.94 -5.78
C LEU A 143 -28.07 16.17 -6.18
#